data_AF-A0A3D1QXQ4-F1
#
_entry.id   AF-A0A3D1QXQ4-F1
#
_cell.length_a   1.000
_cell.length_b   1.000
_cell.length_c   1.000
_cell.angle_alpha   90.00
_cell.angle_beta   90.00
_cell.angle_gamma   90.00
#
_symmetry.space_group_name_H-M   'P 1'
#
loop_
_entity.id
_entity.type
_entity.pdbx_description
1 polymer ?
#
loop_
_entity_poly.entity_id
_entity_poly.type
_entity_poly.pdbx_seq_one_letter_code
_entity_poly.pdbx_strand_id
1 'polypeptide(L)' 'MNIFSDIAQLAAQGLSLVIATVVDARGSSPQKPGARIVVLADGSLRGTVGGGAI' A
#
# COMPACT_ATOMS: atom_id res chain seq x y z
N MET A 1 6.65 1.88 -10.93
CA MET A 1 6.11 0.67 -10.28
C MET A 1 4.59 0.77 -10.31
N ASN A 2 3.89 -0.21 -10.91
CA ASN A 2 2.43 -0.24 -10.87
C ASN A 2 2.00 -1.13 -9.69
N ILE A 3 1.47 -0.53 -8.63
CA ILE A 3 1.13 -1.25 -7.40
C ILE A 3 0.10 -2.37 -7.62
N PHE A 4 -0.79 -2.22 -8.60
CA PHE A 4 -1.75 -3.27 -8.95
C PHE A 4 -1.10 -4.47 -9.61
N SER A 5 -0.11 -4.24 -10.49
CA SER A 5 0.66 -5.33 -11.09
C SER A 5 1.47 -6.08 -10.04
N ASP A 6 2.08 -5.37 -9.09
CA ASP A 6 2.78 -5.97 -7.94
C ASP A 6 1.84 -6.83 -7.09
N ILE A 7 0.67 -6.29 -6.72
CA ILE A 7 -0.35 -7.02 -5.95
C ILE A 7 -0.77 -8.29 -6.70
N ALA A 8 -1.07 -8.18 -7.98
CA ALA A 8 -1.50 -9.31 -8.81
C ALA A 8 -0.40 -10.39 -8.87
N GLN A 9 0.86 -10.00 -9.02
CA GLN A 9 1.99 -10.92 -9.03
C GLN A 9 2.16 -11.63 -7.68
N LEU A 10 2.09 -10.91 -6.56
CA LEU A 10 2.21 -11.46 -5.21
C LEU A 10 1.06 -12.43 -4.90
N ALA A 11 -0.17 -12.06 -5.29
CA ALA A 11 -1.34 -12.92 -5.15
C ALA A 11 -1.23 -14.19 -6.00
N ALA A 12 -0.74 -14.08 -7.25
CA ALA A 12 -0.53 -15.22 -8.13
C ALA A 12 0.55 -16.20 -7.60
N GLN A 13 1.48 -15.71 -6.79
CA GLN A 13 2.48 -16.53 -6.08
C GLN A 13 1.91 -17.20 -4.80
N GLY A 14 0.64 -16.96 -4.47
CA GLY A 14 0.01 -17.50 -3.26
C GLY A 14 0.46 -16.81 -1.96
N LEU A 15 1.10 -15.65 -2.06
CA LEU A 15 1.54 -14.92 -0.88
C LEU A 15 0.37 -14.22 -0.19
N SER A 16 0.29 -14.38 1.13
CA SER A 16 -0.64 -13.64 1.96
C SER A 16 -0.20 -12.18 2.08
N LEU A 17 -1.14 -11.27 1.85
CA LEU A 17 -0.90 -9.83 1.89
C LEU A 17 -2.15 -9.07 2.32
N VAL A 18 -1.95 -7.86 2.83
CA VAL A 18 -3.00 -6.88 3.11
C VAL A 18 -2.77 -5.65 2.25
N ILE A 19 -3.86 -5.04 1.79
CA ILE A 19 -3.82 -3.78 1.04
C ILE A 19 -4.60 -2.74 1.85
N ALA A 20 -3.98 -1.62 2.16
CA ALA A 20 -4.67 -0.46 2.69
C ALA A 20 -4.65 0.66 1.65
N THR A 21 -5.80 1.30 1.45
CA THR A 21 -5.99 2.40 0.50
C THR A 21 -6.50 3.63 1.24
N VAL A 22 -5.91 4.79 0.97
CA VAL A 22 -6.46 6.07 1.43
C VAL A 22 -7.72 6.35 0.62
N VAL A 23 -8.88 6.38 1.27
CA VAL A 23 -10.17 6.64 0.62
C VAL A 23 -10.60 8.11 0.70
N ASP A 24 -10.14 8.84 1.72
CA ASP A 24 -10.37 10.27 1.92
C ASP A 24 -9.18 10.87 2.69
N ALA A 25 -8.97 12.19 2.58
CA ALA A 25 -7.99 12.91 3.37
C ALA A 25 -8.45 14.36 3.60
N ARG A 26 -8.33 14.84 4.85
CA ARG A 26 -8.70 16.21 5.25
C ARG A 26 -7.49 16.99 5.71
N GLY A 27 -7.42 18.26 5.32
CA GLY A 27 -6.29 19.14 5.64
C GLY A 27 -4.99 18.74 4.93
N SER A 28 -3.85 19.06 5.56
CA SER A 28 -2.52 18.72 5.03
C SER A 28 -2.14 17.28 5.38
N SER A 29 -2.36 16.38 4.43
CA SER A 29 -1.90 14.99 4.46
C SER A 29 -0.75 14.77 3.47
N PRO A 30 0.33 14.03 3.84
CA PRO A 30 1.42 13.71 2.92
C PRO A 30 0.97 12.88 1.71
N GLN A 31 -0.02 12.02 1.89
CA GLN A 31 -0.62 11.20 0.84
C GLN A 31 -2.08 11.59 0.60
N LYS A 32 -2.55 11.34 -0.63
CA LYS A 32 -3.89 11.71 -1.10
C LYS A 32 -4.75 10.46 -1.33
N PRO A 33 -6.09 10.61 -1.45
CA PRO A 33 -6.97 9.51 -1.82
C PRO A 33 -6.45 8.76 -3.05
N GLY A 34 -6.47 7.44 -2.98
CA GLY A 34 -5.87 6.55 -3.98
C GLY A 34 -4.43 6.13 -3.67
N ALA A 35 -3.74 6.75 -2.69
CA ALA A 35 -2.49 6.20 -2.18
C ALA A 35 -2.72 4.83 -1.52
N ARG A 36 -1.74 3.92 -1.66
CA ARG A 36 -1.85 2.53 -1.22
C ARG A 36 -0.57 2.06 -0.57
N ILE A 37 -0.73 1.15 0.39
CA ILE A 37 0.35 0.33 0.94
C ILE A 37 -0.05 -1.13 0.89
N VAL A 38 0.91 -1.98 0.55
CA VAL A 38 0.82 -3.45 0.64
C VAL A 38 1.68 -3.89 1.80
N VAL A 39 1.10 -4.70 2.69
CA VAL A 39 1.78 -5.31 3.82
C VAL A 39 1.88 -6.81 3.56
N LEU A 40 3.09 -7.33 3.49
CA LEU A 40 3.36 -8.76 3.32
C LEU A 40 3.42 -9.47 4.67
N ALA A 41 3.26 -10.80 4.67
CA ALA A 41 3.26 -11.62 5.88
C ALA A 41 4.57 -11.55 6.69
N ASP A 42 5.69 -11.24 6.04
CA ASP A 42 7.00 -11.05 6.65
C ASP A 42 7.18 -9.63 7.25
N GLY A 43 6.17 -8.77 7.15
CA GLY A 43 6.22 -7.38 7.58
C GLY A 43 6.78 -6.42 6.54
N SER A 44 7.22 -6.91 5.37
CA SER A 44 7.71 -6.04 4.28
C SER A 44 6.59 -5.15 3.73
N LEU A 45 6.94 -3.91 3.40
CA LEU A 45 5.99 -2.88 2.94
C LEU A 45 6.28 -2.47 1.49
N ARG A 46 5.22 -2.27 0.69
CA ARG A 46 5.31 -1.62 -0.64
C ARG A 46 4.31 -0.49 -0.77
N GLY A 47 4.79 0.71 -1.09
CA GLY A 47 3.97 1.93 -1.11
C GLY A 47 3.84 2.58 0.27
N THR A 48 3.01 3.62 0.36
CA THR A 48 2.78 4.34 1.61
C THR A 48 1.39 4.99 1.61
N VAL A 49 0.78 5.08 2.78
CA VAL A 49 -0.46 5.83 3.05
C VAL A 49 -0.21 7.12 3.84
N GLY A 50 1.06 7.44 4.12
CA GLY A 50 1.47 8.62 4.89
C GLY A 50 2.87 9.12 4.52
N GLY A 51 3.51 9.83 5.45
CA GLY A 51 4.80 10.50 5.23
C GLY A 51 6.04 9.67 5.57
N GLY A 52 5.88 8.43 6.06
CA GLY A 52 7.02 7.55 6.40
C GLY A 52 7.93 8.08 7.51
N ALA A 53 7.43 8.97 8.38
CA ALA A 53 8.22 9.59 9.45
C ALA A 53 8.33 8.73 10.72
N ILE A 54 8.14 7.42 10.62
CA ILE A 54 8.22 6.43 11.71
C ILE A 54 8.71 5.11 11.15
#